data_AF-A0A5E5PBS2-F1
#
_entry.id   AF-A0A5E5PBS2-F1
#
_cell.length_a   1.000
_cell.length_b   1.000
_cell.length_c   1.000
_cell.angle_alpha   90.00
_cell.angle_beta   90.00
_cell.angle_gamma   90.00
#
_symmetry.space_group_name_H-M   'P 1'
#
loop_
_entity.id
_entity.type
_entity.pdbx_description
1 polymer ?
#
loop_
_entity_poly.entity_id
_entity_poly.type
_entity_poly.pdbx_seq_one_letter_code
_entity_poly.pdbx_strand_id
1 'polypeptide(L)'
;MQAGADNAGIGITQHGERYLLKTDPKVCLAEFVGAALCRASEVPCADPTIVNYRGRSVFGSRLESGVELPESELDLIEQVKKCQNATIFSAVLAIDIALGNNDRHWHNWLPQRQLNGDVFLRAVDFSRAWPTYHPPRSFESLRNENTEQAWRQWSALGVVYDHKSASDACEIIKTLSGDWLANLFEQLPVEWMVSAGGPELCDWWAKYWTARVDDSLAFLQSGAWT
;
A
#
# COMPACT_ATOMS: atom_id res chain seq x y z
N MET A 1 13.48 9.40 -12.73
CA MET A 1 13.46 8.71 -11.43
C MET A 1 14.80 8.01 -11.24
N GLN A 2 15.63 8.54 -10.33
CA GLN A 2 16.84 7.88 -9.85
C GLN A 2 16.46 6.74 -8.89
N ALA A 3 17.36 5.77 -8.70
CA ALA A 3 17.20 4.72 -7.70
C ALA A 3 16.96 5.34 -6.31
N GLY A 4 15.95 4.85 -5.60
CA GLY A 4 15.67 5.19 -4.20
C GLY A 4 16.12 4.04 -3.29
N ALA A 5 16.01 4.20 -1.97
CA ALA A 5 16.45 3.18 -1.01
C ALA A 5 15.80 1.79 -1.26
N ASP A 6 14.53 1.76 -1.67
CA ASP A 6 13.77 0.54 -1.92
C ASP A 6 13.54 0.24 -3.41
N ASN A 7 14.08 1.07 -4.31
CA ASN A 7 13.80 1.03 -5.76
C ASN A 7 15.07 0.71 -6.55
N ALA A 8 15.08 -0.45 -7.22
CA ALA A 8 16.18 -0.89 -8.07
C ALA A 8 16.27 -0.13 -9.42
N GLY A 9 15.26 0.69 -9.71
CA GLY A 9 15.19 1.54 -10.91
C GLY A 9 14.00 1.19 -11.80
N ILE A 10 14.08 1.60 -13.07
CA ILE A 10 13.05 1.34 -14.08
C ILE A 10 13.55 0.26 -15.04
N GLY A 11 12.83 -0.85 -15.11
CA GLY A 11 12.98 -1.87 -16.15
C GLY A 11 12.16 -1.52 -17.37
N ILE A 12 12.64 -1.89 -18.56
CA ILE A 12 11.91 -1.73 -19.82
C ILE A 12 11.87 -3.09 -20.52
N THR A 13 10.68 -3.55 -20.91
CA THR A 13 10.51 -4.79 -21.67
C THR A 13 10.95 -4.59 -23.12
N GLN A 14 11.14 -5.68 -23.86
CA GLN A 14 11.40 -5.62 -25.31
C GLN A 14 10.28 -4.93 -26.12
N HIS A 15 9.09 -4.80 -25.52
CA HIS A 15 7.93 -4.13 -26.11
C HIS A 15 7.76 -2.68 -25.63
N GLY A 16 8.72 -2.15 -24.86
CA GLY A 16 8.72 -0.76 -24.40
C GLY A 16 7.91 -0.50 -23.13
N GLU A 17 7.34 -1.54 -22.50
CA GLU A 17 6.60 -1.39 -21.24
C GLU A 17 7.58 -1.11 -20.11
N ARG A 18 7.25 -0.15 -19.26
CA ARG A 18 8.12 0.32 -18.17
C ARG A 18 7.61 -0.19 -16.84
N TYR A 19 8.52 -0.65 -15.99
CA TYR A 19 8.21 -1.15 -14.65
C TYR A 19 9.12 -0.49 -13.62
N LEU A 20 8.55 -0.03 -12.51
CA LEU A 20 9.32 0.24 -11.31
C LEU A 20 9.70 -1.11 -10.67
N LEU A 21 10.98 -1.31 -10.39
CA LEU A 21 11.51 -2.57 -9.90
C LEU A 21 11.91 -2.47 -8.43
N LYS A 22 11.58 -3.50 -7.64
CA LYS A 22 12.06 -3.69 -6.27
C LYS A 22 12.67 -5.09 -6.14
N THR A 23 13.84 -5.18 -5.53
CA THR A 23 14.66 -6.41 -5.53
C THR A 23 14.80 -7.07 -4.17
N ASP A 24 14.55 -6.34 -3.08
CA ASP A 24 14.58 -6.91 -1.74
C ASP A 24 13.37 -7.82 -1.53
N PRO A 25 13.55 -9.11 -1.15
CA PRO A 25 12.45 -10.04 -0.93
C PRO A 25 11.36 -9.56 0.02
N LYS A 26 11.70 -8.93 1.15
CA LYS A 26 10.70 -8.48 2.12
C LYS A 26 9.89 -7.33 1.56
N VAL A 27 10.56 -6.41 0.86
CA VAL A 27 9.89 -5.32 0.15
C VAL A 27 8.97 -5.86 -0.95
N CYS A 28 9.42 -6.87 -1.72
CA CYS A 28 8.57 -7.51 -2.73
C CYS A 28 7.32 -8.11 -2.09
N LEU A 29 7.47 -8.86 -0.98
CA LEU A 29 6.33 -9.40 -0.26
C LEU A 29 5.39 -8.31 0.27
N ALA A 30 5.93 -7.20 0.78
CA ALA A 30 5.13 -6.09 1.31
C ALA A 30 4.22 -5.47 0.24
N GLU A 31 4.74 -5.28 -0.97
CA GLU A 31 3.94 -4.82 -2.11
C GLU A 31 2.80 -5.78 -2.45
N PHE A 32 3.09 -7.09 -2.52
CA PHE A 32 2.07 -8.09 -2.84
C PHE A 32 1.01 -8.21 -1.75
N VAL A 33 1.42 -8.18 -0.48
CA VAL A 33 0.49 -8.23 0.67
C VAL A 33 -0.38 -6.98 0.71
N GLY A 34 0.20 -5.78 0.64
CA GLY A 34 -0.54 -4.52 0.65
C GLY A 34 -1.57 -4.43 -0.48
N ALA A 35 -1.17 -4.81 -1.69
CA ALA A 35 -2.09 -4.87 -2.82
C ALA A 35 -3.17 -5.96 -2.68
N ALA A 36 -2.84 -7.11 -2.09
CA ALA A 36 -3.82 -8.18 -1.85
C ALA A 36 -4.86 -7.77 -0.80
N LEU A 37 -4.47 -7.05 0.26
CA LEU A 37 -5.39 -6.50 1.25
C LEU A 37 -6.30 -5.42 0.65
N CYS A 38 -5.75 -4.56 -0.19
CA CYS A 38 -6.55 -3.58 -0.92
C CYS A 38 -7.60 -4.28 -1.81
N ARG A 39 -7.19 -5.28 -2.59
CA ARG A 39 -8.10 -6.07 -3.44
C ARG A 39 -9.19 -6.79 -2.64
N ALA A 40 -8.84 -7.40 -1.50
CA ALA A 40 -9.82 -8.05 -0.63
C ALA A 40 -10.87 -7.06 -0.13
N SER A 41 -10.47 -5.81 0.13
CA SER A 41 -11.32 -4.73 0.64
C SER A 41 -11.96 -3.86 -0.45
N GLU A 42 -11.88 -4.28 -1.72
CA GLU A 42 -12.36 -3.50 -2.88
C GLU A 42 -11.76 -2.08 -2.99
N VAL A 43 -10.56 -1.88 -2.41
CA VAL A 43 -9.81 -0.64 -2.45
C VAL A 43 -8.95 -0.61 -3.72
N PRO A 44 -9.09 0.40 -4.59
CA PRO A 44 -8.26 0.50 -5.79
C PRO A 44 -6.77 0.63 -5.46
N CYS A 45 -5.94 -0.25 -6.01
CA CYS A 45 -4.47 -0.19 -5.89
C CYS A 45 -3.80 -0.51 -7.23
N ALA A 46 -2.48 -0.26 -7.36
CA ALA A 46 -1.75 -0.81 -8.50
C ALA A 46 -1.63 -2.33 -8.40
N ASP A 47 -1.59 -2.97 -9.56
CA ASP A 47 -1.42 -4.41 -9.65
C ASP A 47 0.07 -4.78 -9.62
N PRO A 48 0.53 -5.46 -8.56
CA PRO A 48 1.89 -5.95 -8.48
C PRO A 48 2.08 -7.09 -9.50
N THR A 49 3.25 -7.15 -10.12
CA THR A 49 3.61 -8.26 -11.01
C THR A 49 5.00 -8.79 -10.71
N ILE A 50 5.26 -10.03 -11.13
CA ILE A 50 6.59 -10.64 -11.05
C ILE A 50 7.24 -10.48 -12.41
N VAL A 51 8.40 -9.83 -12.44
CA VAL A 51 9.18 -9.66 -13.67
C VAL A 51 10.54 -10.33 -13.56
N ASN A 52 11.07 -10.81 -14.68
CA ASN A 52 12.44 -11.30 -14.73
C ASN A 52 13.40 -10.13 -14.97
N TYR A 53 14.29 -9.88 -14.01
CA TYR A 53 15.35 -8.89 -14.13
C TYR A 53 16.70 -9.54 -13.88
N ARG A 54 17.54 -9.57 -14.92
CA ARG A 54 18.90 -10.18 -14.88
C ARG A 54 18.88 -11.63 -14.37
N GLY A 55 17.89 -12.42 -14.80
CA GLY A 55 17.77 -13.83 -14.44
C GLY A 55 17.18 -14.08 -13.06
N ARG A 56 16.64 -13.05 -12.38
CA ARG A 56 15.98 -13.17 -11.07
C ARG A 56 14.55 -12.68 -11.13
N SER A 57 13.67 -13.31 -10.36
CA SER A 57 12.31 -12.83 -10.13
C SER A 57 12.36 -11.61 -9.20
N VAL A 58 11.81 -10.48 -9.64
CA VAL A 58 11.72 -9.24 -8.86
C VAL A 58 10.30 -8.69 -8.93
N PHE A 59 9.94 -7.86 -7.96
CA PHE A 59 8.69 -7.11 -8.03
C PHE A 59 8.75 -6.10 -9.19
N GLY A 60 7.63 -5.97 -9.90
CA GLY A 60 7.39 -4.93 -10.89
C GLY A 60 6.05 -4.23 -10.63
N SER A 61 6.06 -2.91 -10.62
CA SER A 61 4.84 -2.09 -10.74
C SER A 61 4.84 -1.41 -12.11
N ARG A 62 3.82 -1.67 -12.92
CA ARG A 62 3.74 -1.12 -14.29
C ARG A 62 3.57 0.40 -14.22
N LEU A 63 4.42 1.11 -14.95
CA LEU A 63 4.27 2.55 -15.17
C LEU A 63 3.28 2.76 -16.32
N GLU A 64 2.01 2.94 -15.97
CA GLU A 64 0.94 3.18 -16.92
C GLU A 64 1.00 4.59 -17.52
N SER A 65 0.63 4.71 -18.79
CA SER A 65 0.44 6.01 -19.45
C SER A 65 -0.80 6.72 -18.91
N GLY A 66 -0.73 8.03 -18.70
CA GLY A 66 -1.85 8.83 -18.16
C GLY A 66 -1.87 8.93 -16.63
N VAL A 67 -0.83 8.42 -15.97
CA VAL A 67 -0.55 8.71 -14.55
C VAL A 67 0.30 9.98 -14.48
N GLU A 68 -0.25 11.04 -13.89
CA GLU A 68 0.43 12.31 -13.68
C GLU A 68 0.62 12.53 -12.17
N LEU A 69 1.84 12.32 -11.68
CA LEU A 69 2.14 12.65 -10.29
C LEU A 69 1.97 14.17 -10.07
N PRO A 70 1.45 14.59 -8.90
CA PRO A 70 1.28 16.00 -8.64
C PRO A 70 2.61 16.73 -8.66
N GLU A 71 2.72 17.80 -9.46
CA GLU A 71 3.96 18.60 -9.57
C GLU A 71 4.07 19.67 -8.47
N SER A 72 2.94 19.97 -7.80
CA SER A 72 2.86 20.97 -6.74
C SER A 72 1.71 20.67 -5.78
N GLU A 73 1.70 21.34 -4.62
CA GLU A 73 0.60 21.28 -3.66
C GLU A 73 -0.73 21.77 -4.26
N LEU A 74 -0.71 22.78 -5.14
CA LEU A 74 -1.91 23.27 -5.82
C LEU A 74 -2.51 22.22 -6.76
N ASP A 75 -1.67 21.49 -7.49
CA ASP A 75 -2.12 20.38 -8.35
C ASP A 75 -2.69 19.24 -7.50
N LEU A 76 -2.05 18.91 -6.37
CA LEU A 76 -2.60 17.95 -5.42
C LEU A 76 -4.00 18.34 -4.92
N ILE A 77 -4.20 19.59 -4.52
CA ILE A 77 -5.51 20.12 -4.10
C ILE A 77 -6.54 19.97 -5.24
N GLU A 78 -6.16 20.30 -6.46
CA GLU A 78 -7.05 20.19 -7.61
C GLU A 78 -7.43 18.73 -7.92
N GLN A 79 -6.46 17.81 -7.84
CA GLN A 79 -6.69 16.39 -8.01
C GLN A 79 -7.62 15.82 -6.94
N VAL A 80 -7.42 16.20 -5.67
CA VAL A 80 -8.29 15.80 -4.56
C VAL A 80 -9.72 16.33 -4.75
N LYS A 81 -9.89 17.58 -5.18
CA LYS A 81 -11.22 18.16 -5.46
C LYS A 81 -11.98 17.46 -6.58
N LYS A 82 -11.27 16.88 -7.55
CA LYS A 82 -11.85 16.11 -8.68
C LYS A 82 -11.90 14.61 -8.41
N CYS A 83 -11.49 14.17 -7.21
CA CYS A 83 -11.44 12.77 -6.85
C CYS A 83 -12.85 12.19 -6.65
N GLN A 84 -13.21 11.23 -7.48
CA GLN A 84 -14.53 10.59 -7.44
C GLN A 84 -14.62 9.43 -6.42
N ASN A 85 -13.48 8.96 -5.92
CA ASN A 85 -13.39 7.86 -4.96
C ASN A 85 -12.68 8.26 -3.66
N ALA A 86 -12.95 9.46 -3.14
CA ALA A 86 -12.24 10.03 -1.98
C ALA A 86 -12.29 9.16 -0.70
N THR A 87 -13.26 8.26 -0.55
CA THR A 87 -13.31 7.30 0.56
C THR A 87 -12.11 6.36 0.60
N ILE A 88 -11.39 6.20 -0.51
CA ILE A 88 -10.14 5.43 -0.62
C ILE A 88 -9.11 5.86 0.43
N PHE A 89 -9.04 7.16 0.77
CA PHE A 89 -8.07 7.67 1.76
C PHE A 89 -8.26 7.01 3.12
N SER A 90 -9.52 6.85 3.57
CA SER A 90 -9.83 6.29 4.87
C SER A 90 -9.64 4.77 4.92
N ALA A 91 -10.00 4.08 3.83
CA ALA A 91 -9.79 2.63 3.70
C ALA A 91 -8.29 2.27 3.64
N VAL A 92 -7.50 3.01 2.85
CA VAL A 92 -6.05 2.79 2.76
C VAL A 92 -5.35 3.13 4.07
N LEU A 93 -5.76 4.20 4.77
CA LEU A 93 -5.24 4.49 6.09
C LEU A 93 -5.46 3.31 7.04
N ALA A 94 -6.64 2.70 7.04
CA ALA A 94 -6.92 1.54 7.87
C ALA A 94 -5.96 0.36 7.58
N ILE A 95 -5.72 0.10 6.29
CA ILE A 95 -4.77 -0.93 5.84
C ILE A 95 -3.32 -0.57 6.23
N ASP A 96 -2.91 0.69 6.03
CA ASP A 96 -1.57 1.17 6.37
C ASP A 96 -1.30 1.08 7.88
N ILE A 97 -2.27 1.46 8.73
CA ILE A 97 -2.16 1.29 10.19
C ILE A 97 -2.04 -0.19 10.54
N ALA A 98 -2.90 -1.06 9.99
CA ALA A 98 -2.85 -2.50 10.27
C ALA A 98 -1.48 -3.12 9.89
N LEU A 99 -0.94 -2.76 8.73
CA LEU A 99 0.37 -3.20 8.25
C LEU A 99 1.56 -2.47 8.88
N GLY A 100 1.33 -1.38 9.64
CA GLY A 100 2.39 -0.55 10.20
C GLY A 100 3.21 0.19 9.13
N ASN A 101 2.57 0.60 8.03
CA ASN A 101 3.19 1.40 6.99
C ASN A 101 3.44 2.83 7.48
N ASN A 102 4.71 3.21 7.60
CA ASN A 102 5.11 4.55 8.06
C ASN A 102 5.33 5.55 6.91
N ASP A 103 5.15 5.14 5.65
CA ASP A 103 5.57 5.94 4.50
C ASP A 103 4.46 6.28 3.49
N ARG A 104 3.20 6.37 3.90
CA ARG A 104 2.12 6.84 3.02
C ARG A 104 2.20 8.35 2.81
N HIS A 105 2.87 8.80 1.76
CA HIS A 105 2.86 10.20 1.33
C HIS A 105 2.12 10.41 0.00
N TRP A 106 1.95 11.66 -0.44
CA TRP A 106 1.17 12.00 -1.64
C TRP A 106 1.67 11.39 -2.95
N HIS A 107 2.99 11.16 -3.10
CA HIS A 107 3.51 10.44 -4.27
C HIS A 107 3.22 8.93 -4.29
N ASN A 108 2.61 8.38 -3.22
CA ASN A 108 2.20 6.99 -3.13
C ASN A 108 0.72 6.80 -3.52
N TRP A 109 0.22 7.72 -4.34
CA TRP A 109 -1.09 7.66 -4.98
C TRP A 109 -0.90 7.81 -6.49
N LEU A 110 -1.56 6.94 -7.27
CA LEU A 110 -1.63 7.09 -8.73
C LEU A 110 -2.96 7.71 -9.12
N PRO A 111 -2.97 8.98 -9.56
CA PRO A 111 -4.15 9.60 -10.12
C PRO A 111 -4.37 9.14 -11.56
N GLN A 112 -5.59 8.72 -11.85
CA GLN A 112 -6.06 8.36 -13.17
C GLN A 112 -7.10 9.37 -13.62
N ARG A 113 -6.69 10.31 -14.48
CA ARG A 113 -7.58 11.32 -15.06
C ARG A 113 -8.46 10.69 -16.14
N GLN A 114 -9.76 10.93 -16.04
CA GLN A 114 -10.75 10.57 -17.04
C GLN A 114 -10.92 11.71 -18.06
N LEU A 115 -11.48 11.40 -19.23
CA LEU A 115 -11.69 12.38 -20.30
C LEU A 115 -12.61 13.54 -19.90
N ASN A 116 -13.51 13.33 -18.94
CA ASN A 116 -14.40 14.35 -18.40
C ASN A 116 -13.74 15.22 -17.31
N GLY A 117 -12.47 14.99 -16.98
CA GLY A 117 -11.71 15.70 -15.96
C GLY A 117 -11.79 15.09 -14.56
N ASP A 118 -12.60 14.05 -14.35
CA ASP A 118 -12.65 13.32 -13.08
C ASP A 118 -11.32 12.62 -12.79
N VAL A 119 -11.01 12.46 -11.51
CA VAL A 119 -9.83 11.75 -11.05
C VAL A 119 -10.25 10.53 -10.23
N PHE A 120 -9.68 9.38 -10.55
CA PHE A 120 -9.74 8.21 -9.67
C PHE A 120 -8.35 7.95 -9.11
N LEU A 121 -8.26 7.76 -7.80
CA LEU A 121 -7.00 7.45 -7.14
C LEU A 121 -6.85 5.94 -6.95
N ARG A 122 -5.61 5.46 -7.05
CA ARG A 122 -5.19 4.12 -6.61
C ARG A 122 -4.04 4.24 -5.62
N ALA A 123 -4.05 3.40 -4.58
CA ALA A 123 -2.91 3.28 -3.67
C ALA A 123 -1.76 2.51 -4.32
N VAL A 124 -0.53 2.95 -4.08
CA VAL A 124 0.68 2.27 -4.52
C VAL A 124 1.78 2.36 -3.50
N ASP A 125 2.80 1.54 -3.64
CA ASP A 125 3.97 1.57 -2.77
C ASP A 125 3.62 1.20 -1.32
N PHE A 126 3.84 -0.07 -1.01
CA PHE A 126 3.75 -0.62 0.33
C PHE A 126 5.14 -1.05 0.82
N SER A 127 6.23 -0.49 0.28
CA SER A 127 7.59 -0.99 0.58
C SER A 127 7.94 -0.94 2.06
N ARG A 128 7.33 -0.01 2.80
CA ARG A 128 7.56 0.20 4.24
C ARG A 128 6.46 -0.35 5.12
N ALA A 129 5.57 -1.16 4.55
CA ALA A 129 4.57 -1.93 5.27
C ALA A 129 5.14 -3.28 5.73
N TRP A 130 4.38 -4.03 6.53
CA TRP A 130 4.67 -5.44 6.79
C TRP A 130 4.72 -6.24 5.47
N PRO A 131 5.67 -7.19 5.30
CA PRO A 131 6.62 -7.71 6.27
C PRO A 131 8.02 -7.05 6.23
N THR A 132 8.20 -5.89 5.58
CA THR A 132 9.48 -5.16 5.62
C THR A 132 9.88 -4.85 7.06
N TYR A 133 8.91 -4.43 7.88
CA TYR A 133 9.02 -4.43 9.33
C TYR A 133 8.19 -5.58 9.90
N HIS A 134 8.86 -6.48 10.63
CA HIS A 134 8.24 -7.64 11.27
C HIS A 134 8.63 -7.70 12.75
N PRO A 135 7.67 -7.70 13.70
CA PRO A 135 6.22 -7.50 13.52
C PRO A 135 5.88 -6.11 12.94
N PRO A 136 4.61 -5.84 12.52
CA PRO A 136 4.20 -4.52 12.08
C PRO A 136 4.55 -3.44 13.11
N ARG A 137 4.99 -2.29 12.62
CA ARG A 137 5.28 -1.12 13.47
C ARG A 137 4.06 -0.72 14.30
N SER A 138 4.28 -0.39 15.57
CA SER A 138 3.19 0.09 16.44
C SER A 138 2.68 1.44 15.93
N PHE A 139 1.43 1.78 16.23
CA PHE A 139 0.86 3.06 15.80
C PHE A 139 1.60 4.25 16.41
N GLU A 140 2.14 4.14 17.63
CA GLU A 140 2.97 5.18 18.24
C GLU A 140 4.26 5.42 17.45
N SER A 141 4.82 4.38 16.84
CA SER A 141 6.01 4.51 16.00
C SER A 141 5.72 5.09 14.62
N LEU A 142 4.46 5.26 14.25
CA LEU A 142 4.05 5.98 13.03
C LEU A 142 3.95 7.50 13.28
N ARG A 143 4.09 7.95 14.54
CA ARG A 143 4.03 9.37 14.86
C ARG A 143 5.18 10.14 14.22
N ASN A 144 4.85 11.27 13.62
CA ASN A 144 5.72 12.17 12.85
C ASN A 144 6.35 11.53 11.61
N GLU A 145 5.91 10.34 11.21
CA GLU A 145 6.31 9.70 9.97
C GLU A 145 5.41 10.18 8.82
N ASN A 146 5.77 9.83 7.59
CA ASN A 146 5.10 10.34 6.39
C ASN A 146 3.61 9.99 6.34
N THR A 147 3.21 8.80 6.81
CA THR A 147 1.79 8.41 6.92
C THR A 147 1.01 9.40 7.79
N GLU A 148 1.52 9.74 8.98
CA GLU A 148 0.85 10.71 9.87
C GLU A 148 0.82 12.12 9.26
N GLN A 149 1.95 12.56 8.71
CA GLN A 149 2.05 13.87 8.09
C GLN A 149 1.05 14.02 6.94
N ALA A 150 0.82 12.97 6.15
CA ALA A 150 -0.14 12.99 5.05
C ALA A 150 -1.59 13.10 5.54
N TRP A 151 -2.02 12.32 6.54
CA TRP A 151 -3.41 12.41 7.00
C TRP A 151 -3.69 13.71 7.76
N ARG A 152 -2.70 14.31 8.44
CA ARG A 152 -2.86 15.63 9.07
C ARG A 152 -3.16 16.74 8.06
N GLN A 153 -2.79 16.56 6.79
CA GLN A 153 -3.08 17.51 5.72
C GLN A 153 -4.46 17.33 5.09
N TRP A 154 -5.18 16.25 5.40
CA TRP A 154 -6.46 15.91 4.75
C TRP A 154 -7.48 17.04 4.82
N SER A 155 -7.68 17.63 6.00
CA SER A 155 -8.64 18.72 6.17
C SER A 155 -8.30 19.94 5.32
N ALA A 156 -7.02 20.31 5.24
CA ALA A 156 -6.52 21.40 4.40
C ALA A 156 -6.71 21.13 2.89
N LEU A 157 -6.64 19.86 2.49
CA LEU A 157 -6.84 19.41 1.11
C LEU A 157 -8.31 19.15 0.76
N GLY A 158 -9.23 19.23 1.74
CA GLY A 158 -10.64 18.93 1.55
C GLY A 158 -10.99 17.44 1.58
N VAL A 159 -10.08 16.57 2.03
CA VAL A 159 -10.37 15.17 2.30
C VAL A 159 -11.10 15.07 3.64
N VAL A 160 -12.27 14.43 3.62
CA VAL A 160 -13.04 14.12 4.82
C VAL A 160 -12.84 12.64 5.13
N TYR A 161 -12.51 12.35 6.39
CA TYR A 161 -12.40 10.96 6.82
C TYR A 161 -13.76 10.27 6.83
N ASP A 162 -13.82 9.12 6.16
CA ASP A 162 -14.98 8.27 6.09
C ASP A 162 -14.82 7.08 7.05
N HIS A 163 -15.42 7.21 8.23
CA HIS A 163 -15.39 6.17 9.27
C HIS A 163 -15.88 4.82 8.76
N LYS A 164 -16.90 4.83 7.88
CA LYS A 164 -17.48 3.60 7.35
C LYS A 164 -16.46 2.84 6.51
N SER A 165 -15.81 3.48 5.55
CA SER A 165 -14.84 2.85 4.65
C SER A 165 -13.61 2.35 5.39
N ALA A 166 -13.14 3.07 6.41
CA ALA A 166 -12.06 2.58 7.28
C ALA A 166 -12.49 1.33 8.07
N SER A 167 -13.69 1.35 8.67
CA SER A 167 -14.22 0.22 9.43
C SER A 167 -14.48 -0.99 8.54
N ASP A 168 -15.08 -0.81 7.37
CA ASP A 168 -15.36 -1.88 6.41
C ASP A 168 -14.06 -2.56 5.98
N ALA A 169 -13.01 -1.78 5.67
CA ALA A 169 -11.69 -2.31 5.33
C ALA A 169 -11.10 -3.14 6.48
N CYS A 170 -11.14 -2.63 7.73
CA CYS A 170 -10.71 -3.39 8.90
C CYS A 170 -11.48 -4.70 9.07
N GLU A 171 -12.82 -4.68 9.00
CA GLU A 171 -13.65 -5.87 9.15
C GLU A 171 -13.35 -6.92 8.08
N ILE A 172 -13.13 -6.50 6.84
CA ILE A 172 -12.75 -7.41 5.76
C ILE A 172 -11.36 -8.01 6.01
N ILE A 173 -10.32 -7.18 6.18
CA ILE A 173 -8.95 -7.71 6.30
C ILE A 173 -8.76 -8.56 7.56
N LYS A 174 -9.51 -8.29 8.64
CA LYS A 174 -9.51 -9.08 9.87
C LYS A 174 -9.88 -10.55 9.63
N THR A 175 -10.73 -10.82 8.65
CA THR A 175 -11.22 -12.18 8.34
C THR A 175 -10.20 -13.04 7.57
N LEU A 176 -9.11 -12.43 7.09
CA LEU A 176 -8.10 -13.12 6.28
C LEU A 176 -7.21 -14.00 7.16
N SER A 177 -7.39 -15.30 7.05
CA SER A 177 -6.72 -16.32 7.87
C SER A 177 -5.24 -16.51 7.52
N GLY A 178 -4.53 -17.29 8.34
CA GLY A 178 -3.19 -17.77 8.00
C GLY A 178 -3.15 -18.56 6.69
N ASP A 179 -4.19 -19.37 6.41
CA ASP A 179 -4.31 -20.12 5.16
C ASP A 179 -4.45 -19.18 3.95
N TRP A 180 -5.17 -18.07 4.10
CA TRP A 180 -5.25 -17.05 3.04
C TRP A 180 -3.87 -16.49 2.70
N LEU A 181 -3.05 -16.18 3.71
CA LEU A 181 -1.70 -15.67 3.51
C LEU A 181 -0.78 -16.74 2.89
N ALA A 182 -0.87 -17.98 3.36
CA ALA A 182 -0.10 -19.10 2.81
C ALA A 182 -0.41 -19.28 1.31
N ASN A 183 -1.69 -19.27 0.94
CA ASN A 183 -2.12 -19.35 -0.46
C ASN A 183 -1.63 -18.17 -1.31
N LEU A 184 -1.52 -16.96 -0.73
CA LEU A 184 -0.91 -15.82 -1.42
C LEU A 184 0.58 -16.09 -1.66
N PHE A 185 1.31 -16.55 -0.65
CA PHE A 185 2.75 -16.81 -0.73
C PHE A 185 3.11 -17.97 -1.66
N GLU A 186 2.25 -18.98 -1.81
CA GLU A 186 2.44 -20.07 -2.78
C GLU A 186 2.47 -19.59 -4.24
N GLN A 187 1.87 -18.43 -4.53
CA GLN A 187 1.87 -17.83 -5.86
C GLN A 187 3.11 -16.96 -6.13
N LEU A 188 3.95 -16.76 -5.12
CA LEU A 188 5.13 -15.89 -5.19
C LEU A 188 6.41 -16.72 -5.35
N PRO A 189 7.52 -16.11 -5.82
CA PRO A 189 8.78 -16.81 -5.97
C PRO A 189 9.26 -17.38 -4.64
N VAL A 190 9.57 -18.68 -4.64
CA VAL A 190 9.99 -19.42 -3.43
C VAL A 190 11.22 -18.78 -2.78
N GLU A 191 12.11 -18.21 -3.58
CA GLU A 191 13.30 -17.51 -3.12
C GLU A 191 12.97 -16.31 -2.23
N TRP A 192 11.85 -15.63 -2.47
CA TRP A 192 11.43 -14.51 -1.64
C TRP A 192 10.98 -15.00 -0.27
N MET A 193 10.21 -16.09 -0.27
CA MET A 193 9.70 -16.70 0.96
C MET A 193 10.82 -17.22 1.85
N VAL A 194 11.79 -17.94 1.27
CA VAL A 194 12.96 -18.43 2.01
C VAL A 194 13.77 -17.27 2.58
N SER A 195 14.04 -16.24 1.78
CA SER A 195 14.88 -15.11 2.20
C SER A 195 14.21 -14.21 3.25
N ALA A 196 12.89 -14.08 3.18
CA ALA A 196 12.13 -13.20 4.07
C ALA A 196 11.72 -13.85 5.41
N GLY A 197 11.89 -15.16 5.56
CA GLY A 197 11.42 -15.90 6.74
C GLY A 197 9.95 -16.29 6.65
N GLY A 198 9.48 -16.72 5.48
CA GLY A 198 8.08 -17.04 5.17
C GLY A 198 7.29 -17.81 6.24
N PRO A 199 7.81 -18.95 6.76
CA PRO A 199 7.12 -19.69 7.81
C PRO A 199 6.83 -18.85 9.06
N GLU A 200 7.78 -18.04 9.52
CA GLU A 200 7.60 -17.13 10.66
C GLU A 200 6.54 -16.06 10.37
N LEU A 201 6.52 -15.53 9.14
CA LEU A 201 5.52 -14.55 8.71
C LEU A 201 4.10 -15.15 8.75
N CYS A 202 3.93 -16.39 8.24
CA CYS A 202 2.66 -17.11 8.28
C CYS A 202 2.22 -17.42 9.72
N ASP A 203 3.14 -17.90 10.56
CA ASP A 203 2.87 -18.22 11.96
C ASP A 203 2.43 -16.98 12.74
N TRP A 204 3.12 -15.85 12.53
CA TRP A 204 2.75 -14.59 13.15
C TRP A 204 1.36 -14.13 12.70
N TRP A 205 1.08 -14.19 11.39
CA TRP A 205 -0.21 -13.78 10.85
C TRP A 205 -1.34 -14.62 11.45
N ALA A 206 -1.20 -15.94 11.41
CA ALA A 206 -2.20 -16.86 11.95
C ALA A 206 -2.49 -16.62 13.43
N LYS A 207 -1.49 -16.20 14.20
CA LYS A 207 -1.61 -16.02 15.65
C LYS A 207 -2.04 -14.62 16.08
N TYR A 208 -1.60 -13.58 15.38
CA TYR A 208 -1.68 -12.20 15.87
C TYR A 208 -2.40 -11.23 14.95
N TRP A 209 -2.70 -11.61 13.69
CA TRP A 209 -3.30 -10.69 12.72
C TRP A 209 -4.64 -10.12 13.17
N THR A 210 -5.56 -10.96 13.62
CA THR A 210 -6.89 -10.53 14.09
C THR A 210 -6.77 -9.49 15.22
N ALA A 211 -5.93 -9.76 16.22
CA ALA A 211 -5.70 -8.82 17.32
C ALA A 211 -5.05 -7.52 16.83
N ARG A 212 -4.11 -7.60 15.87
CA ARG A 212 -3.49 -6.42 15.27
C ARG A 212 -4.51 -5.52 14.56
N VAL A 213 -5.46 -6.11 13.82
CA VAL A 213 -6.51 -5.35 13.13
C VAL A 213 -7.48 -4.74 14.14
N ASP A 214 -7.82 -5.46 15.21
CA ASP A 214 -8.66 -4.93 16.30
C ASP A 214 -8.03 -3.69 16.97
N ASP A 215 -6.73 -3.76 17.28
CA ASP A 215 -6.00 -2.62 17.83
C ASP A 215 -5.99 -1.42 16.87
N SER A 216 -5.87 -1.70 15.57
CA SER A 216 -5.87 -0.68 14.51
C SER A 216 -7.23 0.00 14.39
N LEU A 217 -8.32 -0.78 14.43
CA LEU A 217 -9.68 -0.26 14.40
C LEU A 217 -9.99 0.58 15.65
N ALA A 218 -9.58 0.12 16.84
CA ALA A 218 -9.74 0.86 18.07
C ALA A 218 -9.01 2.22 18.03
N PHE A 219 -7.78 2.25 17.49
CA PHE A 219 -7.03 3.49 17.27
C PHE A 219 -7.80 4.45 16.34
N LEU A 220 -8.30 3.97 15.21
CA LEU A 220 -9.05 4.78 14.25
C LEU A 220 -10.37 5.31 14.84
N GLN A 221 -11.08 4.51 15.62
CA GLN A 221 -12.34 4.91 16.27
C GLN A 221 -12.13 5.91 17.41
N SER A 222 -10.97 5.89 18.07
CA SER A 222 -10.66 6.84 19.15
C SER A 222 -10.54 8.29 18.69
N GLY A 223 -10.39 8.52 17.37
CA GLY A 223 -10.10 9.84 16.81
C GLY A 223 -8.66 10.31 17.08
N ALA A 224 -7.77 9.47 17.62
CA ALA A 224 -6.38 9.85 17.90
C ALA A 224 -5.53 10.18 16.66
N TRP A 225 -6.10 10.09 15.47
CA TRP A 225 -5.51 10.49 14.18
C TRP A 225 -5.94 11.90 13.73
N THR A 226 -6.98 12.50 14.35
CA THR A 226 -7.42 13.90 14.15
C THR A 226 -6.71 14.85 15.10
#